data_AF-A0A183LVB1-F1
#
_entry.id   AF-A0A183LVB1-F1
#
_cell.length_a   1.000
_cell.length_b   1.000
_cell.length_c   1.000
_cell.angle_alpha   90.00
_cell.angle_beta   90.00
_cell.angle_gamma   90.00
#
_symmetry.space_group_name_H-M   'P 1'
#
loop_
_entity.id
_entity.type
_entity.pdbx_description
1 polymer ?
#
loop_
_entity_poly.entity_id
_entity_poly.type
_entity_poly.pdbx_seq_one_letter_code
_entity_poly.pdbx_strand_id
1 'polypeptide(L)'
;MIGKVENLAANKLLHGFRLRRVSVQLKTVPHDDSGVSHILEHTVLCGSQKYPCRDPFMKMAQRSQATFMNAFTGKLYAYGKSFFLASDWTMYPFSTMNNTDFQNLLKVYLDAVFRPKIEELDFM
;
A
#
# COMPACT_ATOMS: atom_id res chain seq x y z
N MET A 1 34.61 -32.87 20.53
CA MET A 1 34.42 -31.59 21.25
C MET A 1 34.78 -30.44 20.32
N ILE A 2 33.90 -30.02 19.42
CA ILE A 2 34.06 -28.77 18.64
C ILE A 2 32.66 -28.22 18.38
N GLY A 3 32.44 -26.94 18.72
CA GLY A 3 31.40 -26.12 18.08
C GLY A 3 30.03 -26.01 18.76
N LYS A 4 29.95 -25.77 20.07
CA LYS A 4 28.69 -25.35 20.74
C LYS A 4 28.76 -23.88 21.21
N VAL A 5 29.15 -22.95 20.32
CA VAL A 5 29.15 -21.51 20.63
C VAL A 5 28.77 -20.66 19.41
N GLU A 6 27.64 -20.93 18.75
CA GLU A 6 27.17 -20.06 17.64
C GLU A 6 25.65 -19.84 17.56
N ASN A 7 24.86 -20.09 18.61
CA ASN A 7 23.40 -20.07 18.43
C ASN A 7 22.52 -19.41 19.51
N LEU A 8 23.11 -18.63 20.41
CA LEU A 8 22.30 -17.85 21.37
C LEU A 8 22.12 -16.37 20.97
N ALA A 9 23.09 -15.76 20.27
CA ALA A 9 22.98 -14.38 19.79
C ALA A 9 22.16 -14.27 18.49
N ALA A 10 22.34 -15.21 17.55
CA ALA A 10 21.62 -15.23 16.28
C ALA A 10 20.10 -15.47 16.46
N ASN A 11 19.69 -16.34 17.38
CA ASN A 11 18.27 -16.59 17.66
C ASN A 11 17.58 -15.39 18.34
N LYS A 12 18.28 -14.62 19.18
CA LYS A 12 17.72 -13.36 19.72
C LYS A 12 17.57 -12.26 18.67
N LEU A 13 18.43 -12.23 17.64
CA LEU A 13 18.33 -11.27 16.54
C LEU A 13 17.17 -11.58 15.58
N LEU A 14 16.86 -12.86 15.35
CA LEU A 14 15.78 -13.28 14.44
C LEU A 14 14.38 -13.13 15.03
N HIS A 15 14.22 -13.20 16.35
CA HIS A 15 12.92 -12.99 17.01
C HIS A 15 12.51 -11.51 17.15
N GLY A 16 13.42 -10.55 16.89
CA GLY A 16 13.16 -9.12 17.03
C GLY A 16 12.56 -8.42 15.81
N PHE A 17 12.79 -8.94 14.60
CA PHE A 17 12.46 -8.25 13.35
C PHE A 17 11.53 -9.07 12.45
N ARG A 18 10.26 -9.19 12.85
CA ARG A 18 9.23 -9.81 12.00
C ARG A 18 8.67 -8.79 11.03
N LEU A 19 8.88 -9.03 9.73
CA LEU A 19 8.25 -8.26 8.65
C LEU A 19 6.72 -8.33 8.76
N ARG A 20 6.06 -7.16 8.77
CA ARG A 20 4.61 -7.00 8.76
C ARG A 20 4.19 -6.41 7.42
N ARG A 21 3.15 -6.98 6.81
CA ARG A 21 2.63 -6.57 5.50
C ARG A 21 1.13 -6.54 5.52
N VAL A 22 0.53 -5.53 4.89
CA VAL A 22 -0.90 -5.39 4.67
C VAL A 22 -1.13 -4.81 3.28
N SER A 23 -2.22 -5.21 2.65
CA SER A 23 -2.76 -4.55 1.46
C SER A 23 -4.25 -4.32 1.63
N VAL A 24 -4.71 -3.16 1.17
CA VAL A 24 -6.14 -2.88 0.97
C VAL A 24 -6.42 -3.06 -0.51
N GLN A 25 -7.35 -3.94 -0.87
CA GLN A 25 -7.73 -4.18 -2.27
C GLN A 25 -9.21 -3.86 -2.47
N LEU A 26 -9.49 -3.06 -3.50
CA LEU A 26 -10.83 -2.67 -3.90
C LEU A 26 -11.11 -3.20 -5.30
N LYS A 27 -12.34 -3.69 -5.51
CA LYS A 27 -12.84 -3.98 -6.86
C LYS A 27 -13.22 -2.65 -7.51
N THR A 28 -12.60 -2.34 -8.63
CA THR A 28 -12.75 -1.05 -9.34
C THR A 28 -13.08 -1.36 -10.79
N VAL A 29 -14.35 -1.49 -11.13
CA VAL A 29 -14.78 -1.80 -12.51
C VAL A 29 -15.05 -0.49 -13.26
N PRO A 30 -14.13 0.01 -14.10
CA PRO A 30 -14.37 1.19 -14.91
C PRO A 30 -15.42 0.88 -16.00
N HIS A 31 -16.21 1.88 -16.37
CA HIS A 31 -17.22 1.76 -17.42
C HIS A 31 -16.70 2.18 -18.80
N ASP A 32 -15.51 2.77 -18.86
CA ASP A 32 -14.86 3.29 -20.05
C ASP A 32 -13.32 3.15 -19.97
N ASP A 33 -12.64 3.49 -21.05
CA ASP A 33 -11.17 3.45 -21.15
C ASP A 33 -10.50 4.77 -20.72
N SER A 34 -11.19 5.60 -19.93
CA SER A 34 -10.66 6.89 -19.46
C SER A 34 -9.45 6.75 -18.53
N GLY A 35 -9.22 5.56 -17.97
CA GLY A 35 -8.20 5.33 -16.95
C GLY A 35 -8.62 5.82 -15.55
N VAL A 36 -9.91 6.10 -15.32
CA VAL A 36 -10.43 6.63 -14.05
C VAL A 36 -9.96 5.86 -12.81
N SER A 37 -9.83 4.54 -12.89
CA SER A 37 -9.35 3.71 -11.77
C SER A 37 -7.88 3.97 -11.42
N HIS A 38 -7.04 4.19 -12.44
CA HIS A 38 -5.63 4.53 -12.26
C HIS A 38 -5.46 5.98 -11.80
N ILE A 39 -6.21 6.93 -12.37
CA ILE A 39 -6.21 8.31 -11.89
C ILE A 39 -6.61 8.35 -10.42
N LEU A 40 -7.70 7.67 -10.05
CA LEU A 40 -8.17 7.61 -8.68
C LEU A 40 -7.12 7.00 -7.73
N GLU A 41 -6.39 5.99 -8.17
CA GLU A 41 -5.30 5.38 -7.38
C GLU A 41 -4.24 6.40 -6.96
N HIS A 42 -3.83 7.28 -7.86
CA HIS A 42 -2.92 8.37 -7.54
C HIS A 42 -3.57 9.46 -6.68
N THR A 43 -4.77 9.91 -7.07
CA THR A 43 -5.42 11.07 -6.43
C THR A 43 -5.79 10.81 -4.97
N VAL A 44 -6.18 9.58 -4.60
CA VAL A 44 -6.47 9.28 -3.18
C VAL A 44 -5.22 9.37 -2.29
N LEU A 45 -4.03 9.27 -2.87
CA LEU A 45 -2.75 9.38 -2.15
C LEU A 45 -2.23 10.82 -2.04
N CYS A 46 -2.90 11.80 -2.66
CA CYS A 46 -2.55 13.23 -2.60
C CYS A 46 -3.03 13.93 -1.33
N GLY A 47 -3.97 13.34 -0.59
CA GLY A 47 -4.47 13.92 0.66
C GLY A 47 -5.74 13.24 1.17
N SER A 48 -5.93 13.28 2.49
CA SER A 48 -7.11 12.72 3.14
C SER A 48 -7.69 13.66 4.19
N GLN A 49 -8.89 13.37 4.71
CA GLN A 49 -9.52 14.21 5.72
C GLN A 49 -8.67 14.34 7.00
N LYS A 50 -8.05 13.24 7.45
CA LYS A 50 -7.18 13.25 8.64
C LYS A 50 -5.76 13.73 8.33
N TYR A 51 -5.29 13.54 7.11
CA TYR A 51 -3.96 13.93 6.66
C TYR A 51 -4.09 14.88 5.45
N PRO A 52 -4.55 16.13 5.66
CA PRO A 52 -4.91 17.06 4.58
C PRO A 52 -3.70 17.73 3.93
N CYS A 53 -2.48 17.36 4.32
CA CYS A 53 -1.27 17.89 3.71
C CYS A 53 -1.08 17.29 2.31
N ARG A 54 -0.59 18.07 1.36
CA ARG A 54 -0.31 17.59 0.00
C ARG A 54 0.69 16.44 -0.02
N ASP A 55 0.40 15.40 -0.79
CA ASP A 55 1.20 14.18 -0.99
C ASP A 55 1.66 13.47 0.31
N PRO A 56 0.74 13.03 1.20
CA PRO A 56 1.10 12.27 2.39
C PRO A 56 1.90 11.01 2.06
N PHE A 57 1.56 10.32 0.96
CA PHE A 57 2.24 9.10 0.54
C PHE A 57 3.74 9.32 0.28
N MET A 58 4.09 10.34 -0.51
CA MET A 58 5.49 10.67 -0.81
C MET A 58 6.24 11.15 0.43
N LYS A 59 5.58 11.91 1.31
CA LYS A 59 6.15 12.32 2.59
C LYS A 59 6.41 11.13 3.51
N MET A 60 5.53 10.12 3.50
CA MET A 60 5.72 8.89 4.25
C MET A 60 6.88 8.06 3.72
N ALA A 61 7.10 8.01 2.40
CA ALA A 61 8.26 7.32 1.82
C ALA A 61 9.61 7.85 2.36
N GLN A 62 9.69 9.13 2.75
CA GLN A 62 10.88 9.74 3.34
C GLN A 62 10.96 9.64 4.87
N ARG A 63 9.83 9.39 5.55
CA ARG A 63 9.70 9.43 7.02
C ARG A 63 9.48 8.05 7.66
N SER A 64 9.19 7.06 6.84
CA SER A 64 8.89 5.70 7.24
C SER A 64 10.14 4.82 7.17
N GLN A 65 10.12 3.73 7.94
CA GLN A 65 11.07 2.62 7.82
C GLN A 65 10.47 1.47 6.99
N ALA A 66 9.55 1.80 6.08
CA ALA A 66 8.93 0.84 5.19
C ALA A 66 9.97 0.10 4.34
N THR A 67 9.82 -1.22 4.29
CA THR A 67 10.54 -2.07 3.34
C THR A 67 9.86 -2.10 1.98
N PHE A 68 8.58 -1.74 1.91
CA PHE A 68 7.82 -1.61 0.67
C PHE A 68 6.63 -0.68 0.88
N MET A 69 6.35 0.19 -0.08
CA MET A 69 5.15 1.00 -0.18
C MET A 69 4.82 1.13 -1.66
N ASN A 70 3.59 0.81 -2.05
CA ASN A 70 3.15 1.07 -3.41
C ASN A 70 1.62 1.18 -3.47
N ALA A 71 1.13 1.45 -4.67
CA ALA A 71 -0.23 1.29 -5.09
C ALA A 71 -0.26 0.78 -6.54
N PHE A 72 -1.27 -0.01 -6.86
CA PHE A 72 -1.37 -0.72 -8.13
C PHE A 72 -2.81 -0.72 -8.62
N THR A 73 -3.00 -0.38 -9.89
CA THR A 73 -4.24 -0.64 -10.61
C THR A 73 -3.98 -1.75 -11.62
N GLY A 74 -4.69 -2.87 -11.46
CA GLY A 74 -4.50 -4.08 -12.26
C GLY A 74 -5.77 -4.52 -12.96
N LYS A 75 -5.62 -5.03 -14.18
CA LYS A 75 -6.67 -5.76 -14.91
C LYS A 75 -6.40 -7.25 -14.80
N LEU A 76 -7.34 -8.02 -14.26
CA LEU A 76 -7.25 -9.49 -14.31
C LEU A 76 -7.92 -9.99 -15.58
N TYR A 77 -7.14 -10.27 -16.62
CA TYR A 77 -7.62 -11.03 -17.78
C TYR A 77 -7.56 -12.52 -17.42
N ALA A 78 -8.71 -13.13 -17.14
CA ALA A 78 -8.79 -14.59 -17.05
C ALA A 78 -8.58 -15.18 -18.47
N TYR A 79 -7.42 -15.78 -18.70
CA TYR A 79 -7.06 -16.42 -19.97
C TYR A 79 -8.17 -17.43 -20.35
N GLY A 80 -8.97 -17.10 -21.36
CA GLY A 80 -9.97 -18.00 -21.94
C GLY A 80 -11.40 -17.97 -21.41
N LYS A 81 -11.81 -17.04 -20.52
CA LYS A 81 -13.23 -16.89 -20.16
C LYS A 81 -13.71 -15.43 -20.11
N SER A 82 -14.53 -15.12 -21.11
CA SER A 82 -15.55 -14.08 -21.18
C SER A 82 -15.11 -12.64 -20.86
N PHE A 83 -15.29 -11.77 -21.85
CA PHE A 83 -15.22 -10.32 -21.82
C PHE A 83 -15.91 -9.64 -20.61
N PHE A 84 -16.77 -10.37 -19.88
CA PHE A 84 -17.51 -9.93 -18.70
C PHE A 84 -16.86 -10.28 -17.35
N LEU A 85 -15.71 -10.95 -17.29
CA LEU A 85 -15.01 -11.32 -16.04
C LEU A 85 -13.64 -10.64 -15.85
N ALA A 86 -13.33 -9.60 -16.64
CA ALA A 86 -12.24 -8.70 -16.31
C ALA A 86 -12.56 -8.01 -14.98
N SER A 87 -12.01 -8.51 -13.87
CA SER A 87 -12.14 -7.86 -12.58
C SER A 87 -10.98 -6.89 -12.46
N ASP A 88 -11.26 -5.63 -12.73
CA ASP A 88 -10.34 -4.55 -12.48
C ASP A 88 -10.28 -4.28 -10.97
N TRP A 89 -9.07 -4.13 -10.45
CA TRP A 89 -8.82 -3.96 -9.02
C TRP A 89 -7.75 -2.91 -8.78
N THR A 90 -7.89 -2.20 -7.66
CA THR A 90 -6.87 -1.28 -7.15
C THR A 90 -6.41 -1.77 -5.79
N MET A 91 -5.10 -1.83 -5.58
CA MET A 91 -4.49 -2.35 -4.35
C MET A 91 -3.44 -1.37 -3.81
N TYR A 92 -3.45 -1.19 -2.49
CA TYR A 92 -2.53 -0.30 -1.78
C TYR A 92 -1.71 -1.10 -0.75
N PRO A 93 -0.61 -1.75 -1.17
CA PRO A 93 0.24 -2.54 -0.28
C PRO A 93 1.33 -1.71 0.43
N PHE A 94 1.64 -2.09 1.67
CA PHE A 94 2.88 -1.68 2.34
C PHE A 94 3.44 -2.78 3.24
N SER A 95 4.73 -2.66 3.58
CA SER A 95 5.40 -3.51 4.55
C SER A 95 6.45 -2.75 5.35
N THR A 96 6.66 -3.18 6.60
CA THR A 96 7.69 -2.65 7.49
C THR A 96 8.02 -3.67 8.57
N MET A 97 9.23 -3.62 9.12
CA MET A 97 9.63 -4.41 10.29
C MET A 97 9.33 -3.68 11.60
N ASN A 98 9.06 -2.37 11.56
CA ASN A 98 8.84 -1.54 12.73
C ASN A 98 7.34 -1.49 13.09
N ASN A 99 6.99 -1.79 14.35
CA ASN A 99 5.60 -1.87 14.78
C ASN A 99 4.90 -0.49 14.85
N THR A 100 5.62 0.54 15.25
CA THR A 100 5.08 1.91 15.30
C THR A 100 4.85 2.44 13.89
N ASP A 101 5.83 2.22 13.02
CA ASP A 101 5.76 2.56 11.60
C ASP A 101 4.60 1.82 10.90
N PHE A 102 4.39 0.55 11.23
CA PHE A 102 3.26 -0.23 10.70
C PHE A 102 1.92 0.42 11.01
N GLN A 103 1.72 0.88 12.26
CA GLN A 103 0.49 1.56 12.68
C GLN A 103 0.35 2.94 12.03
N ASN A 104 1.46 3.64 11.79
CA ASN A 104 1.45 4.94 11.12
C ASN A 104 1.06 4.79 9.64
N LEU A 105 1.72 3.87 8.92
CA LEU A 105 1.40 3.56 7.52
C LEU A 105 -0.04 3.07 7.38
N LEU A 106 -0.50 2.17 8.25
CA LEU A 106 -1.87 1.68 8.23
C LEU A 106 -2.89 2.82 8.34
N LYS A 107 -2.68 3.76 9.26
CA LYS A 107 -3.60 4.91 9.43
C LYS A 107 -3.61 5.83 8.21
N VAL A 108 -2.45 6.10 7.61
CA VAL A 108 -2.36 6.95 6.41
C VAL A 108 -3.05 6.26 5.22
N TYR A 109 -2.74 4.98 4.97
CA TYR A 109 -3.35 4.20 3.88
C TYR A 109 -4.86 4.07 4.03
N LEU A 110 -5.37 3.74 5.23
CA LEU A 110 -6.81 3.59 5.44
C LEU A 110 -7.54 4.93 5.27
N ASP A 111 -6.99 6.02 5.79
CA ASP A 111 -7.65 7.32 5.68
C ASP A 111 -7.61 7.85 4.24
N ALA A 112 -6.50 7.63 3.52
CA ALA A 112 -6.39 7.92 2.09
C ALA A 112 -7.43 7.16 1.27
N VAL A 113 -7.57 5.84 1.48
CA VAL A 113 -8.49 5.00 0.69
C VAL A 113 -9.96 5.28 1.01
N PHE A 114 -10.32 5.46 2.29
CA PHE A 114 -11.72 5.55 2.70
C PHE A 114 -12.24 6.99 2.89
N ARG A 115 -11.34 7.98 3.04
CA ARG A 115 -11.70 9.39 3.26
C ARG A 115 -10.74 10.34 2.52
N PRO A 116 -10.55 10.17 1.20
CA PRO A 116 -9.68 11.06 0.42
C PRO A 116 -10.29 12.46 0.34
N LYS A 117 -9.44 13.48 0.18
CA LYS A 117 -9.88 14.87 0.02
C LYS A 117 -10.32 15.17 -1.43
N ILE A 118 -9.62 14.59 -2.40
CA ILE A 118 -9.84 14.70 -3.86
C ILE A 118 -10.10 16.16 -4.27
N GLU A 119 -9.04 16.96 -4.37
CA GLU A 119 -9.14 18.34 -4.87
C GLU A 119 -8.89 18.40 -6.38
N GLU A 120 -9.52 19.35 -7.08
CA GLU A 120 -9.38 19.53 -8.53
C GLU A 120 -7.91 19.70 -8.96
N LEU A 121 -7.13 20.42 -8.17
CA LEU A 121 -5.70 20.65 -8.41
C LEU A 121 -4.83 19.40 -8.22
N ASP A 122 -5.35 18.33 -7.62
CA ASP A 122 -4.64 17.05 -7.52
C ASP A 122 -4.78 16.19 -8.79
N PHE A 123 -5.63 16.61 -9.75
CA PHE A 123 -5.80 15.97 -11.07
C PHE A 123 -5.00 16.64 -12.20
N MET A 124 -4.50 17.87 -11.99
CA MET A 124 -3.76 18.66 -12.98
C MET A 124 -2.25 18.44 -12.88
#